data_AF-A0A1H6AZL4-F1
#
_entry.id   AF-A0A1H6AZL4-F1
#
_cell.length_a   1.000
_cell.length_b   1.000
_cell.length_c   1.000
_cell.angle_alpha   90.00
_cell.angle_beta   90.00
_cell.angle_gamma   90.00
#
_symmetry.space_group_name_H-M   'P 1'
#
loop_
_entity.id
_entity.type
_entity.pdbx_description
1 polymer ?
#
loop_
_entity_poly.entity_id
_entity_poly.type
_entity_poly.pdbx_seq_one_letter_code
_entity_poly.pdbx_strand_id
1 'polypeptide(L)'
;MSAVTHYRCEICGTESSNPIHWFMIECNSDALKVLRWDTATASAPGARHYCGEAHASVYISRWLEAACTPARPDFNRPSAE
;
A
#
# COMPACT_ATOMS: atom_id res chain seq x y z
N MET A 1 -3.29 21.21 24.63
CA MET A 1 -2.17 20.45 24.05
C MET A 1 -2.59 20.04 22.65
N SER A 2 -2.00 20.63 21.61
CA SER A 2 -2.27 20.21 20.23
C SER A 2 -1.64 18.84 20.02
N ALA A 3 -2.45 17.80 19.86
CA ALA A 3 -1.96 16.48 19.51
C ALA A 3 -1.36 16.56 18.10
N VAL A 4 -0.03 16.47 18.00
CA VAL A 4 0.65 16.36 16.70
C VAL A 4 0.44 14.92 16.25
N THR A 5 -0.35 14.73 15.19
CA THR A 5 -0.54 13.41 14.61
C THR A 5 0.74 13.04 13.85
N HIS A 6 1.44 12.03 14.35
CA HIS A 6 2.60 11.45 13.67
C HIS A 6 2.13 10.30 12.79
N TYR A 7 2.50 10.34 11.52
CA TYR A 7 2.21 9.28 10.55
C TYR A 7 3.46 8.46 10.30
N ARG A 8 3.31 7.14 10.20
CA ARG A 8 4.41 6.20 10.07
C ARG A 8 4.36 5.46 8.75
N CYS A 9 5.47 5.41 8.03
CA CYS A 9 5.55 4.62 6.81
C CYS A 9 5.55 3.12 7.12
N GLU A 10 4.66 2.37 6.47
CA GLU A 10 4.52 0.92 6.66
C GLU A 10 5.71 0.09 6.13
N ILE A 11 6.58 0.68 5.30
CA ILE A 11 7.72 -0.03 4.70
C ILE A 11 9.03 0.22 5.44
N CYS A 12 9.39 1.49 5.67
CA CYS A 12 10.66 1.86 6.30
C CYS A 12 10.51 2.30 7.76
N GLY A 13 9.29 2.49 8.25
CA GLY A 13 9.04 2.93 9.62
C GLY A 13 9.32 4.42 9.87
N THR A 14 9.65 5.22 8.85
CA THR A 14 9.83 6.67 9.00
C THR A 14 8.57 7.30 9.55
N GLU A 15 8.72 8.11 10.60
CA GLU A 15 7.62 8.89 11.19
C GLU A 15 7.74 10.36 10.78
N SER A 16 6.64 10.98 10.41
CA SER A 16 6.58 12.41 10.09
C SER A 16 5.30 13.03 10.60
N SER A 17 5.43 14.22 11.18
CA SER A 17 4.30 15.11 11.49
C SER A 17 3.92 16.02 10.31
N ASN A 18 4.77 16.10 9.28
CA ASN A 18 4.50 16.84 8.04
C ASN A 18 4.82 15.98 6.80
N PRO A 19 3.89 15.10 6.40
CA PRO A 19 4.10 14.12 5.33
C PRO A 19 3.97 14.73 3.92
N ILE A 20 4.98 15.52 3.53
CA ILE A 20 5.08 16.10 2.17
C ILE A 20 5.56 15.01 1.20
N HIS A 21 4.87 14.85 0.06
CA HIS A 21 5.10 13.78 -0.95
C HIS A 21 4.80 12.36 -0.48
N TRP A 22 4.00 12.23 0.58
CA TRP A 22 3.53 10.92 1.02
C TRP A 22 2.29 10.51 0.23
N PHE A 23 2.04 9.21 0.24
CA PHE A 23 0.89 8.59 -0.40
C PHE A 23 0.13 7.77 0.63
N MET A 24 -1.18 7.67 0.42
CA MET A 24 -2.04 6.77 1.18
C MET A 24 -2.50 5.65 0.27
N ILE A 25 -2.54 4.44 0.80
CA ILE A 25 -3.14 3.31 0.10
C ILE A 25 -4.22 2.71 0.97
N GLU A 26 -5.42 2.61 0.40
CA GLU A 26 -6.53 1.86 0.97
C GLU A 26 -6.62 0.52 0.25
N CYS A 27 -6.71 -0.55 1.04
CA CYS A 27 -6.83 -1.91 0.53
C CYS A 27 -8.16 -2.48 1.00
N ASN A 28 -9.09 -2.67 0.06
CA ASN A 28 -10.34 -3.39 0.29
C ASN A 28 -10.22 -4.82 -0.26
N SER A 29 -11.26 -5.64 -0.10
CA SER A 29 -11.28 -7.01 -0.63
C SER A 29 -11.07 -7.08 -2.15
N ASP A 30 -11.57 -6.09 -2.88
CA ASP A 30 -11.68 -6.17 -4.35
C ASP A 30 -10.73 -5.22 -5.07
N ALA A 31 -10.24 -4.18 -4.39
CA ALA A 31 -9.47 -3.12 -5.03
C ALA A 31 -8.45 -2.48 -4.07
N LEU A 32 -7.33 -2.09 -4.66
CA LEU A 32 -6.32 -1.23 -4.05
C LEU A 32 -6.46 0.18 -4.63
N LYS A 33 -6.63 1.18 -3.76
CA LYS A 33 -6.75 2.60 -4.14
C LYS A 33 -5.54 3.37 -3.66
N VAL A 34 -4.82 4.00 -4.59
CA VAL A 34 -3.73 4.92 -4.28
C VAL A 34 -4.28 6.34 -4.26
N LEU A 35 -4.10 7.04 -3.14
CA LEU A 35 -4.64 8.37 -2.89
C LEU A 35 -3.48 9.34 -2.59
N ARG A 36 -3.65 10.60 -3.02
CA ARG A 36 -2.78 11.69 -2.55
C ARG A 36 -2.97 11.88 -1.06
N TRP A 37 -1.92 12.29 -0.37
CA TRP A 37 -1.98 12.60 1.05
C TRP A 37 -3.11 13.58 1.38
N ASP A 38 -3.96 13.18 2.33
CA ASP A 38 -5.00 14.01 2.92
C ASP A 38 -5.11 13.66 4.41
N THR A 39 -5.10 14.65 5.28
CA THR A 39 -5.07 14.42 6.74
C THR A 39 -6.36 13.82 7.27
N ALA A 40 -7.51 14.09 6.63
CA ALA A 40 -8.78 13.51 7.04
C ALA A 40 -8.82 12.02 6.70
N THR A 41 -8.41 11.64 5.49
CA THR A 41 -8.30 10.24 5.07
C THR A 41 -7.15 9.51 5.77
N ALA A 42 -6.02 10.16 6.05
CA ALA A 42 -4.88 9.54 6.74
C ALA A 42 -5.22 9.09 8.15
N SER A 43 -6.21 9.74 8.76
CA SER A 43 -6.71 9.40 10.10
C SER A 43 -7.84 8.37 10.07
N ALA A 44 -8.27 7.95 8.87
CA ALA A 44 -9.31 6.95 8.71
C ALA A 44 -8.78 5.53 9.00
N PRO A 45 -9.60 4.65 9.60
CA PRO A 45 -9.22 3.28 9.87
C PRO A 45 -8.97 2.52 8.57
N GLY A 46 -7.77 1.94 8.43
CA GLY A 46 -7.37 1.15 7.25
C GLY A 46 -6.55 1.92 6.21
N ALA A 47 -6.37 3.24 6.37
CA ALA A 47 -5.44 4.01 5.56
C ALA A 47 -3.99 3.66 5.91
N ARG A 48 -3.23 3.15 4.94
CA ARG A 48 -1.81 2.85 5.09
C ARG A 48 -0.96 3.98 4.53
N HIS A 49 0.09 4.38 5.25
CA HIS A 49 0.91 5.54 4.90
C HIS A 49 2.25 5.13 4.28
N TYR A 50 2.66 5.84 3.22
CA TYR A 50 3.93 5.59 2.52
C TYR A 50 4.67 6.90 2.30
N CYS A 51 5.94 6.96 2.70
CA CYS A 51 6.73 8.19 2.67
C CYS A 51 7.26 8.59 1.29
N GLY A 52 6.85 7.89 0.24
CA GLY A 52 7.23 8.19 -1.13
C GLY A 52 6.78 7.10 -2.10
N GLU A 53 6.95 7.38 -3.39
CA GLU A 53 6.55 6.51 -4.49
C GLU A 53 7.22 5.13 -4.40
N ALA A 54 8.52 5.08 -4.11
CA ALA A 54 9.27 3.83 -4.04
C ALA A 54 8.73 2.86 -2.97
N HIS A 55 8.27 3.38 -1.83
CA HIS A 55 7.67 2.54 -0.79
C HIS A 55 6.22 2.17 -1.10
N ALA A 56 5.46 3.08 -1.72
CA ALA A 56 4.13 2.77 -2.21
C ALA A 56 4.16 1.66 -3.27
N SER A 57 5.09 1.72 -4.22
CA SER A 57 5.24 0.72 -5.30
C SER A 57 5.61 -0.66 -4.79
N VAL A 58 6.45 -0.76 -3.75
CA VAL A 58 6.76 -2.03 -3.07
C VAL A 58 5.48 -2.68 -2.53
N TYR A 59 4.62 -1.90 -1.87
CA TYR A 59 3.36 -2.43 -1.34
C TYR A 59 2.41 -2.87 -2.46
N ILE A 60 2.26 -2.06 -3.50
CA ILE A 60 1.42 -2.40 -4.66
C ILE A 60 1.90 -3.70 -5.32
N SER A 61 3.21 -3.86 -5.49
CA SER A 61 3.79 -5.07 -6.08
C SER A 61 3.47 -6.31 -5.25
N ARG A 62 3.63 -6.23 -3.92
CA ARG A 62 3.28 -7.32 -3.01
C ARG A 62 1.78 -7.65 -3.01
N TRP A 63 0.93 -6.63 -3.12
CA TRP A 63 -0.50 -6.83 -3.24
C TRP A 63 -0.87 -7.53 -4.55
N LEU A 64 -0.26 -7.13 -5.67
CA LEU A 64 -0.45 -7.79 -6.97
C LEU A 64 0.01 -9.26 -6.92
N GLU A 65 1.15 -9.54 -6.29
CA GLU A 65 1.65 -10.91 -6.09
C GLU A 65 0.63 -11.78 -5.31
N ALA A 66 0.07 -11.24 -4.23
CA ALA A 66 -0.94 -11.94 -3.42
C ALA A 66 -2.29 -12.08 -4.16
N ALA A 67 -2.71 -11.06 -4.91
CA ALA A 67 -3.96 -11.08 -5.68
C ALA A 67 -3.88 -12.04 -6.88
N CYS A 68 -2.69 -12.24 -7.45
CA CYS A 68 -2.45 -13.14 -8.58
C CYS A 68 -2.17 -14.60 -8.16
N THR A 69 -2.56 -15.02 -6.97
CA THR A 69 -2.57 -16.45 -6.58
C THR A 69 -3.98 -17.06 -6.75
N PRO A 70 -4.12 -18.20 -7.47
CA PRO A 70 -3.09 -19.21 -7.70
C PRO A 70 -2.17 -18.89 -8.87
N ALA A 71 -0.96 -19.46 -8.80
CA ALA A 71 0.18 -19.19 -9.64
C ALA A 71 -0.15 -19.11 -11.14
N ARG A 72 0.56 -18.21 -11.83
CA ARG A 72 0.61 -18.12 -13.30
C ARG A 72 0.51 -19.53 -13.90
N PRO A 73 -0.48 -19.82 -14.76
CA PRO A 73 -0.58 -21.13 -15.38
C PRO A 73 0.74 -21.42 -16.10
N ASP A 74 1.34 -22.57 -15.77
CA ASP A 74 2.53 -23.05 -16.45
C ASP A 74 2.14 -23.53 -17.85
N PHE A 75 2.26 -22.64 -18.83
CA PHE A 75 1.97 -22.94 -20.23
C PHE A 75 2.97 -23.90 -20.86
N ASN A 76 4.07 -24.26 -20.16
CA ASN A 76 5.03 -25.26 -20.60
C ASN A 76 4.73 -26.66 -20.03
N ARG A 77 3.70 -26.84 -19.21
CA ARG A 77 3.33 -28.18 -18.72
C ARG A 77 2.66 -28.96 -19.84
N PRO A 78 3.23 -30.09 -20.32
CA PRO A 78 2.54 -30.91 -21.31
C PRO A 78 1.25 -31.47 -20.70
N SER A 79 0.16 -31.41 -21.47
CA SER A 79 -1.13 -31.98 -21.10
C SER A 79 -0.95 -33.46 -20.77
N ALA A 80 -1.34 -33.86 -19.57
CA ALA A 80 -1.45 -35.27 -19.23
C ALA A 80 -2.70 -35.82 -19.92
N GLU A 81 -2.49 -36.74 -20.85
CA GLU A 81 -3.51 -37.53 -21.54
C GLU A 81 -3.86 -38.78 -20.72
#